data_AF-A0A0E9XME5-F1
#
_entry.id   AF-A0A0E9XME5-F1
#
_cell.length_a   1.000
_cell.length_b   1.000
_cell.length_c   1.000
_cell.angle_alpha   90.00
_cell.angle_beta   90.00
_cell.angle_gamma   90.00
#
_symmetry.space_group_name_H-M   'P 1'
#
loop_
_entity.id
_entity.type
_entity.pdbx_description
1 polymer ?
#
loop_
_entity_poly.entity_id
_entity_poly.type
_entity_poly.pdbx_seq_one_letter_code
_entity_poly.pdbx_strand_id
1 'polypeptide(L)'
;MTLEIVTESEVDEKPAGKGRDEPNMNPKLDPPNRPDTSFFWFTNPCKTMKFIVWRRFKWIFIGIIILLLVLLFFGILLYSLPNYISMKIVKPFK
;
A
#
# COMPACT_ATOMS: atom_id res chain seq x y z
N MET A 1 -15.53 17.18 32.53
CA MET A 1 -15.91 15.97 33.29
C MET A 1 -16.99 16.37 34.26
N THR A 2 -18.19 15.81 34.10
CA THR A 2 -19.35 16.01 34.99
C THR A 2 -19.47 14.79 35.90
N LEU A 3 -19.67 15.01 37.21
CA LEU A 3 -19.87 13.93 38.17
C LEU A 3 -21.37 13.79 38.45
N GLU A 4 -21.87 12.57 38.39
CA GLU A 4 -23.25 12.22 38.71
C GLU A 4 -23.25 11.42 40.02
N ILE A 5 -24.04 11.86 41.01
CA ILE A 5 -24.21 11.16 42.29
C ILE A 5 -25.47 10.31 42.16
N VAL A 6 -25.30 8.99 42.30
CA VAL A 6 -26.34 7.97 42.08
C VAL A 6 -26.82 7.45 43.43
N THR A 7 -28.10 7.10 43.54
CA THR A 7 -28.70 6.53 44.77
C THR A 7 -28.44 5.02 44.89
N GLU A 8 -28.53 4.47 46.10
CA GLU A 8 -28.26 3.04 46.36
C GLU A 8 -29.12 2.09 45.51
N SER A 9 -30.39 2.41 45.30
CA SER A 9 -31.32 1.64 44.46
C SER A 9 -30.90 1.61 42.98
N GLU A 10 -30.38 2.72 42.45
CA GLU A 10 -29.96 2.81 41.05
C GLU A 10 -28.65 2.04 40.78
N VAL A 11 -27.78 1.93 41.79
CA VAL A 11 -26.56 1.12 41.74
C VAL A 11 -26.89 -0.38 41.63
N ASP A 12 -27.92 -0.82 42.35
CA ASP A 12 -28.37 -2.22 42.33
C ASP A 12 -29.08 -2.58 41.02
N GLU A 13 -29.88 -1.66 40.47
CA GLU A 13 -30.56 -1.83 39.18
C GLU A 13 -29.59 -1.82 38.00
N LYS A 14 -28.56 -0.96 38.03
CA LYS A 14 -27.58 -0.78 36.93
C LYS A 14 -26.13 -0.77 37.44
N PRO A 15 -25.59 -1.93 37.83
CA PRO A 15 -24.26 -2.01 38.38
C PRO A 15 -23.18 -1.71 37.32
N ALA A 16 -22.30 -0.76 37.63
CA ALA A 16 -21.17 -0.42 36.79
C ALA A 16 -20.21 -1.61 36.61
N GLY A 17 -19.65 -1.77 35.41
CA GLY A 17 -18.62 -2.78 35.14
C GLY A 17 -19.14 -4.19 34.83
N LYS A 18 -20.46 -4.41 34.78
CA LYS A 18 -21.02 -5.59 34.11
C LYS A 18 -20.90 -5.38 32.60
N GLY A 19 -19.90 -6.01 31.98
CA GLY A 19 -19.56 -5.84 30.55
C GLY A 19 -20.60 -6.35 29.53
N ARG A 20 -21.87 -6.44 29.93
CA ARG A 20 -23.00 -6.80 29.06
C ARG A 20 -23.97 -5.63 28.85
N ASP A 21 -24.00 -4.66 29.75
CA ASP A 21 -24.84 -3.48 29.61
C ASP A 21 -24.04 -2.35 28.95
N GLU A 22 -24.74 -1.49 28.21
CA GLU A 22 -24.12 -0.30 27.64
C GLU A 22 -23.53 0.57 28.76
N PRO A 23 -22.34 1.17 28.55
CA PRO A 23 -21.77 2.08 29.53
C PRO A 23 -22.73 3.25 29.76
N ASN A 24 -22.71 3.81 30.97
CA ASN A 24 -23.45 5.05 31.23
C ASN A 24 -22.99 6.11 30.21
N MET A 25 -23.94 6.59 29.41
CA MET A 25 -23.69 7.55 28.33
C MET A 25 -23.64 8.99 28.85
N ASN A 26 -23.66 9.22 30.16
CA ASN A 26 -23.53 10.55 30.76
C ASN A 26 -22.08 10.85 31.16
N PRO A 27 -21.45 11.95 30.68
CA PRO A 27 -21.95 12.88 29.66
C PRO A 27 -21.88 12.28 28.24
N LYS A 28 -22.82 12.65 27.37
CA LYS A 28 -22.85 12.15 25.98
C LYS A 28 -21.61 12.66 25.25
N LEU A 29 -20.72 11.74 24.89
CA LEU A 29 -19.52 12.05 24.13
C LEU A 29 -19.81 11.97 22.64
N ASP A 30 -19.39 13.00 21.90
CA ASP A 30 -19.39 12.93 20.44
C ASP A 30 -18.40 11.87 19.95
N PRO A 31 -18.68 11.21 18.80
CA PRO A 31 -17.73 10.31 18.19
C PRO A 31 -16.38 11.02 17.98
N PRO A 32 -15.25 10.39 18.34
CA PRO A 32 -13.96 10.99 18.10
C PRO A 32 -13.77 11.20 16.58
N ASN A 33 -13.16 12.33 16.19
CA ASN A 33 -12.74 12.57 14.81
C ASN A 33 -11.62 11.57 14.44
N ARG A 34 -12.03 10.40 13.96
CA ARG A 34 -11.11 9.29 13.73
C ARG A 34 -10.58 9.35 12.30
N PRO A 35 -9.26 9.38 12.07
CA PRO A 35 -8.72 9.37 10.71
C PRO A 35 -9.08 8.06 10.00
N ASP A 36 -9.38 8.12 8.69
CA ASP A 36 -9.77 6.99 7.82
C ASP A 36 -8.75 5.83 7.78
N THR A 37 -7.59 6.00 8.41
CA THR A 37 -6.49 5.03 8.47
C THR A 37 -6.57 4.08 9.67
N SER A 38 -7.55 4.27 10.55
CA SER A 38 -7.49 3.74 11.92
C SER A 38 -8.28 2.45 12.18
N PHE A 39 -8.90 1.82 11.15
CA PHE A 39 -9.83 0.70 11.38
C PHE A 39 -9.62 -0.58 10.55
N PHE A 40 -8.54 -0.71 9.78
CA PHE A 40 -8.30 -1.99 9.10
C PHE A 40 -6.83 -2.41 9.19
N TRP A 41 -6.57 -3.39 10.06
CA TRP A 41 -5.28 -4.07 10.17
C TRP A 41 -4.82 -4.67 8.82
N PHE A 42 -5.77 -5.04 7.95
CA PHE A 42 -5.47 -5.67 6.67
C PHE A 42 -5.26 -4.68 5.50
N THR A 43 -5.83 -3.47 5.51
CA THR A 43 -5.62 -2.51 4.40
C THR A 43 -4.43 -1.58 4.64
N ASN A 44 -4.02 -1.41 5.89
CA ASN A 44 -2.88 -0.57 6.26
C ASN A 44 -1.54 -1.06 5.69
N PRO A 45 -1.22 -2.38 5.63
CA PRO A 45 -0.02 -2.89 4.98
C PRO A 45 0.02 -2.58 3.49
N CYS A 46 -1.09 -2.78 2.77
CA CYS A 46 -1.17 -2.49 1.33
C CYS A 46 -1.08 -0.99 1.02
N LYS A 47 -1.71 -0.12 1.84
CA LYS A 47 -1.55 1.33 1.71
C LYS A 47 -0.11 1.75 1.97
N THR A 48 0.50 1.23 3.04
CA THR A 48 1.91 1.51 3.39
C THR A 48 2.86 1.02 2.31
N MET A 49 2.64 -0.18 1.75
CA MET A 49 3.43 -0.73 0.65
C MET A 49 3.32 0.14 -0.59
N LYS A 50 2.13 0.61 -0.97
CA LYS A 50 1.97 1.57 -2.06
C LYS A 50 2.80 2.84 -1.84
N PHE A 51 2.76 3.44 -0.64
CA PHE A 51 3.50 4.67 -0.36
C PHE A 51 5.02 4.46 -0.32
N ILE A 52 5.51 3.39 0.30
CA ILE A 52 6.95 3.11 0.43
C ILE A 52 7.53 2.63 -0.90
N VAL A 53 6.86 1.67 -1.55
CA VAL A 53 7.36 1.09 -2.79
C VAL A 53 7.32 2.12 -3.91
N TRP A 54 6.22 2.86 -4.05
CA TRP A 54 6.09 3.85 -5.13
C TRP A 54 7.06 5.03 -4.96
N ARG A 55 7.37 5.46 -3.73
CA ARG A 55 8.32 6.57 -3.52
C ARG A 55 9.76 6.15 -3.79
N ARG A 56 10.18 4.95 -3.37
CA ARG A 56 11.58 4.52 -3.46
C ARG A 56 11.91 3.75 -4.74
N PHE A 57 11.00 2.94 -5.27
CA PHE A 57 11.30 2.04 -6.40
C PHE A 57 10.93 2.61 -7.77
N LYS A 58 10.33 3.80 -7.87
CA LYS A 58 9.99 4.41 -9.17
C LYS A 58 11.22 4.52 -10.10
N TRP A 59 12.36 4.93 -9.54
CA TRP A 59 13.62 5.03 -10.28
C TRP A 59 14.21 3.68 -10.65
N ILE A 60 14.10 2.68 -9.76
CA ILE A 60 14.55 1.32 -10.04
C ILE A 60 13.73 0.73 -11.20
N PHE A 61 12.42 0.93 -11.21
CA PHE A 61 11.54 0.45 -12.27
C PHE A 61 11.85 1.09 -13.63
N ILE A 62 12.08 2.41 -13.64
CA ILE A 62 12.52 3.13 -14.84
C ILE A 62 13.89 2.62 -15.32
N GLY A 63 14.83 2.42 -14.39
CA GLY A 63 16.16 1.88 -14.72
C GLY A 63 16.10 0.49 -15.34
N ILE A 64 15.25 -0.40 -14.81
CA ILE A 64 15.04 -1.74 -15.37
C ILE A 64 14.45 -1.66 -16.79
N ILE A 65 13.45 -0.80 -17.03
CA ILE A 65 12.87 -0.62 -18.37
C ILE A 65 13.94 -0.17 -19.37
N ILE A 66 14.75 0.83 -19.01
CA ILE A 66 15.82 1.33 -19.87
C ILE A 66 16.86 0.25 -20.13
N LEU A 67 17.29 -0.47 -19.08
CA LEU A 67 18.25 -1.58 -19.20
C LEU A 67 17.73 -2.64 -20.19
N LEU A 68 16.45 -3.00 -20.10
CA LEU A 68 15.83 -4.00 -20.96
C LEU A 68 15.81 -3.54 -22.43
N LEU A 69 15.49 -2.27 -22.68
CA LEU A 69 15.55 -1.68 -24.03
C LEU A 69 16.97 -1.69 -24.61
N VAL A 70 17.98 -1.33 -23.80
CA VAL A 70 19.39 -1.37 -24.22
C VAL A 70 19.82 -2.80 -24.55
N LEU A 71 19.47 -3.76 -23.69
CA LEU A 71 19.84 -5.16 -23.88
C LEU A 71 19.17 -5.75 -25.14
N LEU A 72 17.89 -5.42 -25.38
CA LEU A 72 17.18 -5.79 -26.59
C LEU A 72 17.83 -5.19 -27.84
N PHE A 73 18.22 -3.92 -27.79
CA PHE A 73 18.91 -3.24 -28.89
C PHE A 73 20.23 -3.94 -29.24
N PHE A 74 21.07 -4.23 -28.24
CA PHE A 74 22.31 -4.97 -28.46
C PHE A 74 22.06 -6.40 -28.97
N GLY A 75 21.03 -7.09 -28.47
CA GLY A 75 20.65 -8.41 -28.96
C GLY A 75 20.32 -8.42 -30.45
N ILE A 76 19.52 -7.47 -30.91
CA ILE A 76 19.15 -7.35 -32.33
C ILE A 76 20.37 -6.96 -33.18
N LEU A 77 21.23 -6.07 -32.70
CA LEU A 77 22.47 -5.71 -33.41
C LEU A 77 23.38 -6.91 -33.60
N LEU A 78 23.68 -7.66 -32.53
CA LEU A 78 24.55 -8.84 -32.62
C LEU A 78 23.94 -9.94 -33.50
N TYR A 79 22.61 -10.06 -33.53
CA TYR A 79 21.93 -11.02 -34.39
C TYR A 79 21.97 -10.63 -35.88
N SER A 80 21.81 -9.34 -36.19
CA SER A 80 21.74 -8.85 -37.57
C SER A 80 23.11 -8.64 -38.24
N LEU A 81 24.15 -8.34 -37.46
CA LEU A 81 25.50 -8.05 -37.96
C LEU A 81 26.12 -9.19 -38.80
N PRO A 82 26.14 -10.47 -38.37
CA PRO A 82 26.76 -11.54 -39.15
C PRO A 82 26.09 -11.75 -40.50
N ASN A 83 24.78 -11.60 -40.55
CA ASN A 83 23.98 -11.79 -41.75
C ASN A 83 24.29 -10.68 -42.78
N TYR A 84 24.34 -9.42 -42.32
CA TYR A 84 24.73 -8.29 -43.15
C TYR A 84 26.19 -8.39 -43.65
N ILE A 85 27.13 -8.77 -42.77
CA ILE A 85 28.54 -8.94 -43.13
C ILE A 85 28.71 -10.07 -44.15
N SER A 86 28.03 -11.21 -43.97
CA SER A 86 28.05 -12.34 -44.89
C SER A 86 27.59 -11.93 -46.30
N MET A 87 26.45 -11.26 -46.41
CA MET A 87 25.95 -10.75 -47.70
C MET A 87 26.94 -9.80 -48.38
N LYS A 88 27.63 -8.95 -47.62
CA LYS A 88 28.61 -7.99 -48.15
C LYS A 88 29.88 -8.65 -48.69
N ILE A 89 30.32 -9.74 -48.05
CA ILE A 89 31.54 -10.48 -48.43
C ILE A 89 31.27 -11.41 -49.61
N VAL A 90 30.20 -12.22 -49.54
CA VAL A 90 29.96 -13.30 -50.51
C VAL A 90 29.45 -12.76 -51.86
N LYS A 91 28.77 -11.60 -51.89
CA LYS A 91 28.14 -11.01 -53.10
C LYS A 91 27.49 -12.06 -54.02
N PRO A 92 26.57 -12.90 -53.51
CA PRO A 92 26.05 -14.07 -54.23
C PRO A 92 25.21 -13.74 -55.48
N PHE A 93 24.85 -12.47 -55.67
CA PHE A 93 24.02 -12.00 -56.79
C PHE A 93 24.79 -11.13 -57.79
N LYS A 94 26.12 -11.22 -57.81
CA LYS A 94 26.97 -10.55 -58.81
C LYS A 94 27.64 -11.56 -59.72
#